data_AF-A0A5B8NNF6-F1
#
_entry.id   AF-A0A5B8NNF6-F1
#
_cell.length_a   1.000
_cell.length_b   1.000
_cell.length_c   1.000
_cell.angle_alpha   90.00
_cell.angle_beta   90.00
_cell.angle_gamma   90.00
#
_symmetry.space_group_name_H-M   'P 1'
#
loop_
_entity.id
_entity.type
_entity.pdbx_description
1 polymer ?
#
loop_
_entity_poly.entity_id
_entity_poly.type
_entity_poly.pdbx_seq_one_letter_code
_entity_poly.pdbx_strand_id
1 'polypeptide(L)'
;MTWLAITMSLALLIPVYEAWQDDNIWQKMLAFASIETKTSILILLISVMRDDWMIGIVGVLILSVGNASLMLLAHVIRRLNER
;
A
#
# COMPACT_ATOMS: atom_id res chain seq x y z
N MET A 1 0.68 17.08 -15.63
CA MET A 1 -0.25 16.02 -15.18
C MET A 1 0.34 14.62 -15.31
N THR A 2 0.85 14.22 -16.49
CA THR A 2 1.54 12.92 -16.68
C THR A 2 2.81 12.78 -15.85
N TRP A 3 3.58 13.85 -15.70
CA TRP A 3 4.84 13.86 -14.94
C TRP A 3 4.68 13.55 -13.45
N LEU A 4 3.62 14.04 -12.79
CA LEU A 4 3.32 13.73 -11.38
C LEU A 4 3.00 12.24 -11.19
N ALA A 5 2.22 11.66 -12.11
CA ALA A 5 1.88 10.24 -12.08
C ALA A 5 3.12 9.35 -12.32
N ILE A 6 4.03 9.76 -13.21
CA ILE A 6 5.29 9.07 -13.49
C ILE A 6 6.21 9.12 -12.26
N THR A 7 6.35 10.27 -11.60
CA THR A 7 7.18 10.40 -10.40
C THR A 7 6.65 9.58 -9.22
N MET A 8 5.31 9.53 -9.04
CA MET A 8 4.69 8.68 -8.01
C MET A 8 4.84 7.18 -8.33
N SER A 9 4.79 6.80 -9.61
CA SER A 9 5.02 5.43 -10.08
C SER A 9 6.48 5.00 -9.88
N LEU A 10 7.44 5.89 -10.14
CA LEU A 10 8.87 5.65 -9.85
C LEU A 10 9.13 5.55 -8.34
N ALA A 11 8.47 6.36 -7.52
CA ALA A 11 8.55 6.26 -6.06
C ALA A 11 7.96 4.95 -5.51
N LEU A 12 7.09 4.29 -6.26
CA LEU A 12 6.53 2.96 -5.96
C LEU A 12 7.54 1.83 -6.22
N LEU A 13 8.55 2.02 -7.08
CA LEU A 13 9.61 1.02 -7.26
C LEU A 13 10.50 0.84 -6.02
N ILE A 14 10.65 1.88 -5.19
CA ILE A 14 11.49 1.85 -3.98
C ILE A 14 11.00 0.76 -2.99
N PRO A 15 9.73 0.77 -2.54
CA PRO A 15 9.23 -0.29 -1.65
C PRO A 15 9.12 -1.66 -2.34
N VAL A 16 8.97 -1.72 -3.67
CA VAL A 16 9.00 -2.99 -4.42
C VAL A 16 10.40 -3.62 -4.39
N TYR A 17 11.44 -2.80 -4.50
CA TYR A 17 12.82 -3.26 -4.37
C TYR A 17 13.16 -3.70 -2.95
N GLU A 18 12.75 -2.93 -1.93
CA GLU A 18 12.89 -3.29 -0.52
C GLU A 18 12.19 -4.64 -0.21
N ALA A 19 10.97 -4.84 -0.72
CA ALA A 19 10.23 -6.08 -0.56
C ALA A 19 10.88 -7.29 -1.25
N TRP A 20 11.73 -7.08 -2.26
CA TRP A 20 12.47 -8.16 -2.93
C TRP A 20 13.75 -8.52 -2.17
N GLN A 21 14.42 -7.55 -1.55
CA GLN A 21 15.75 -7.74 -0.96
C GLN A 21 15.75 -8.21 0.49
N ASP A 22 14.67 -8.00 1.24
CA ASP A 22 14.61 -8.33 2.66
C ASP A 22 13.88 -9.67 2.92
N ASP A 23 14.60 -10.65 3.49
CA ASP A 23 14.06 -11.95 3.94
C ASP A 23 13.18 -11.81 5.20
N ASN A 24 13.22 -10.64 5.85
CA ASN A 24 12.47 -10.42 7.08
C ASN A 24 11.00 -10.07 6.78
N ILE A 25 10.10 -11.00 7.14
CA ILE A 25 8.64 -10.90 6.92
C ILE A 25 8.06 -9.55 7.38
N TRP A 26 8.60 -8.97 8.46
CA TRP A 26 8.18 -7.67 8.99
C TRP A 26 8.55 -6.49 8.09
N GLN A 27 9.78 -6.46 7.56
CA GLN A 27 10.25 -5.43 6.62
C GLN A 27 9.41 -5.45 5.33
N LYS A 28 9.18 -6.65 4.80
CA LYS A 28 8.37 -6.87 3.61
C LYS A 28 6.92 -6.39 3.80
N MET A 29 6.33 -6.65 4.97
CA MET A 29 4.97 -6.19 5.29
C MET A 29 4.88 -4.68 5.51
N LEU A 30 5.92 -4.06 6.08
CA LEU A 30 6.01 -2.58 6.17
C LEU A 30 6.13 -1.93 4.78
N ALA A 31 6.87 -2.54 3.86
CA ALA A 31 6.95 -2.07 2.48
C ALA A 31 5.59 -2.12 1.78
N PHE A 32 4.83 -3.22 1.93
CA PHE A 32 3.47 -3.32 1.41
C PHE A 32 2.50 -2.32 2.04
N ALA A 33 2.60 -2.08 3.34
CA ALA A 33 1.80 -1.08 4.05
C ALA A 33 2.02 0.34 3.50
N SER A 34 3.28 0.68 3.19
CA SER A 34 3.64 1.97 2.59
C SER A 34 3.08 2.13 1.18
N ILE A 35 3.10 1.05 0.38
CA ILE A 35 2.49 1.01 -0.97
C ILE A 35 0.98 1.23 -0.89
N GLU A 36 0.30 0.51 0.00
CA GLU A 36 -1.14 0.62 0.21
C GLU A 36 -1.53 2.05 0.57
N THR A 37 -0.88 2.62 1.59
CA THR A 37 -1.19 3.97 2.07
C THR A 37 -1.01 5.03 0.97
N LYS A 38 0.10 4.99 0.22
CA LYS A 38 0.36 5.94 -0.89
C LYS A 38 -0.66 5.80 -2.01
N THR A 39 -1.03 4.56 -2.35
CA THR A 39 -2.03 4.28 -3.39
C THR A 39 -3.42 4.74 -2.96
N SER A 40 -3.83 4.46 -1.73
CA SER A 40 -5.12 4.88 -1.18
C SER A 40 -5.26 6.40 -1.14
N ILE A 41 -4.21 7.13 -0.74
CA ILE A 41 -4.20 8.60 -0.78
C ILE A 41 -4.33 9.11 -2.23
N LEU A 42 -3.66 8.48 -3.20
CA LEU A 42 -3.81 8.83 -4.61
C LEU A 42 -5.24 8.61 -5.12
N ILE A 43 -5.89 7.51 -4.72
CA ILE A 43 -7.29 7.24 -5.08
C ILE A 43 -8.21 8.33 -4.51
N LEU A 44 -8.01 8.74 -3.26
CA LEU A 44 -8.76 9.84 -2.64
C LEU A 44 -8.54 11.17 -3.35
N LEU A 45 -7.29 11.48 -3.73
CA LEU A 45 -6.98 12.69 -4.50
C LEU A 45 -7.70 12.69 -5.85
N ILE A 46 -7.70 11.55 -6.57
CA ILE A 46 -8.38 11.41 -7.86
C ILE A 46 -9.90 11.52 -7.70
N SER A 47 -10.48 10.98 -6.62
CA SER A 47 -11.90 11.10 -6.32
C SER A 47 -12.33 12.55 -6.18
N VAL A 48 -11.58 13.36 -5.40
CA VAL A 48 -11.87 14.80 -5.26
C VAL A 48 -11.71 15.53 -6.59
N MET A 49 -10.70 15.19 -7.40
CA MET A 49 -10.48 15.83 -8.70
C MET A 49 -11.55 15.50 -9.74
N ARG A 50 -12.14 14.30 -9.69
CA ARG A 50 -13.19 13.86 -10.61
C ARG A 50 -14.61 14.12 -10.10
N ASP A 51 -14.74 14.63 -8.88
CA ASP A 51 -16.02 14.78 -8.16
C ASP A 51 -16.81 13.46 -8.10
N ASP A 52 -16.08 12.34 -8.04
CA ASP A 52 -16.65 10.99 -8.01
C ASP A 52 -16.57 10.44 -6.58
N TRP A 53 -17.70 10.49 -5.89
CA TRP A 53 -17.82 10.08 -4.49
C TRP A 53 -17.65 8.56 -4.30
N MET A 54 -18.03 7.74 -5.28
CA MET A 54 -17.91 6.27 -5.17
C MET A 54 -16.44 5.84 -5.13
N ILE A 55 -15.58 6.46 -5.94
CA ILE A 55 -14.13 6.19 -5.91
C ILE A 55 -13.52 6.61 -4.56
N GLY A 56 -14.04 7.69 -3.97
CA GLY A 56 -13.60 8.18 -2.65
C GLY A 56 -13.88 7.16 -1.55
N ILE A 57 -15.08 6.58 -1.54
CA ILE A 57 -15.44 5.52 -0.57
C ILE A 57 -14.51 4.32 -0.71
N VAL A 58 -14.23 3.88 -1.95
CA VAL A 58 -13.30 2.78 -2.20
C VAL A 58 -11.91 3.12 -1.64
N GLY A 59 -11.42 4.34 -1.85
CA GLY A 59 -10.15 4.81 -1.29
C GLY A 59 -10.11 4.77 0.24
N VAL A 60 -11.18 5.20 0.92
CA VAL A 60 -11.28 5.15 2.39
C VAL A 60 -11.30 3.71 2.90
N LEU A 61 -12.01 2.82 2.21
CA LEU A 61 -12.09 1.40 2.58
C LEU A 61 -10.73 0.72 2.47
N ILE A 62 -10.00 0.95 1.38
CA ILE A 62 -8.66 0.39 1.18
C ILE A 62 -7.72 0.91 2.27
N LEU A 63 -7.73 2.22 2.54
CA LEU A 63 -6.90 2.85 3.58
C LEU A 63 -7.17 2.30 4.98
N SER A 64 -8.45 2.05 5.30
CA SER A 64 -8.84 1.61 6.63
C SER A 64 -8.52 0.13 6.88
N VAL A 65 -8.70 -0.72 5.87
CA VAL A 65 -8.59 -2.18 6.01
C VAL A 65 -7.18 -2.68 5.69
N GLY A 66 -6.47 -2.03 4.76
CA GLY A 66 -5.23 -2.53 4.16
C GLY A 66 -4.10 -2.74 5.18
N ASN A 67 -3.76 -1.70 5.93
CA ASN A 67 -2.66 -1.74 6.90
C ASN A 67 -2.84 -2.81 7.99
N ALA A 68 -4.05 -2.89 8.58
CA ALA A 68 -4.35 -3.86 9.62
C ALA A 68 -4.30 -5.31 9.09
N SER A 69 -4.80 -5.53 7.86
CA SER A 69 -4.77 -6.85 7.23
C SER A 69 -3.34 -7.32 6.93
N LEU A 70 -2.46 -6.41 6.51
CA LEU A 70 -1.03 -6.73 6.28
C LEU A 70 -0.31 -7.08 7.59
N MET A 71 -0.58 -6.36 8.68
CA MET A 71 -0.02 -6.70 10.00
C MET A 71 -0.52 -8.05 10.53
N LEU A 72 -1.81 -8.37 10.35
CA LEU A 72 -2.35 -9.68 10.69
C LEU A 72 -1.71 -10.79 9.85
N LEU A 73 -1.55 -10.57 8.55
CA LEU A 73 -0.89 -11.50 7.65
C LEU A 73 0.56 -11.76 8.08
N ALA A 74 1.31 -10.71 8.44
CA ALA A 74 2.66 -10.82 8.98
C ALA A 74 2.70 -11.76 10.20
N HIS A 75 1.75 -11.59 11.11
CA HIS A 75 1.67 -12.40 12.32
C HIS A 75 1.32 -13.87 12.02
N VAL A 76 0.41 -14.12 11.07
CA VAL A 76 0.03 -15.48 10.64
C VAL A 76 1.22 -16.19 9.97
N ILE A 77 1.94 -15.52 9.07
CA ILE A 77 3.11 -16.10 8.40
C ILE A 77 4.21 -16.41 9.43
N ARG A 78 4.48 -15.50 10.37
CA ARG A 78 5.46 -15.75 11.44
C ARG A 78 5.12 -16.99 12.25
N ARG A 79 3.85 -17.15 12.64
CA ARG A 79 3.34 -18.32 13.38
C ARG A 79 3.45 -19.63 12.60
N LEU A 80 3.37 -19.59 11.27
CA LEU A 80 3.55 -20.78 10.42
C LEU A 80 5.02 -21.17 10.28
N ASN A 81 5.94 -20.19 10.25
CA ASN A 81 7.38 -20.42 10.11
C ASN A 81 8.08 -20.79 11.43
N GLU A 82 7.46 -20.49 12.58
CA GLU A 82 7.92 -20.92 13.91
C GLU A 82 7.56 -22.41 14.22
N ARG A 83 6.91 -23.13 13.31
CA ARG A 83 6.68 -24.59 13.39
C ARG A 83 7.63 -25.34 12.48
#